data_AF-A0A662MJX2-F1
#
_entry.id   AF-A0A662MJX2-F1
#
_cell.length_a   1.000
_cell.length_b   1.000
_cell.length_c   1.000
_cell.angle_alpha   90.00
_cell.angle_beta   90.00
_cell.angle_gamma   90.00
#
_symmetry.space_group_name_H-M   'P 1'
#
loop_
_entity.id
_entity.type
_entity.pdbx_description
1 polymer ?
#
loop_
_entity_poly.entity_id
_entity_poly.type
_entity_poly.pdbx_seq_one_letter_code
_entity_poly.pdbx_strand_id
1 'polypeptide(L)'
;EEWRCFSRLGVHLNMRFEIEPLLEIPPDAFRPRPQVSSVFVRFTPRETLLADPGDHALFDSLLRRVYARRRRKMRNTLLGFRSLSKEGLERALGELSWTLQKRPEEVSLMVLAEISKRIYDHFEEQKIKYRI
;
A
#
# COMPACT_ATOMS: atom_id res chain seq x y z
N GLU A 1 -9.54 -14.92 3.44
CA GLU A 1 -10.02 -13.61 2.94
C GLU A 1 -8.85 -12.64 2.86
N GLU A 2 -8.54 -12.16 1.66
CA GLU A 2 -7.44 -11.22 1.45
C GLU A 2 -7.82 -9.84 2.01
N TRP A 3 -7.08 -9.39 3.02
CA TRP A 3 -7.31 -8.11 3.67
C TRP A 3 -7.22 -6.96 2.67
N ARG A 4 -8.37 -6.36 2.36
CA ARG A 4 -8.44 -5.13 1.57
C ARG A 4 -7.79 -4.01 2.37
N CYS A 5 -6.66 -3.53 1.88
CA CYS A 5 -5.94 -2.45 2.52
C CYS A 5 -6.63 -1.12 2.18
N PHE A 6 -7.49 -0.65 3.09
CA PHE A 6 -8.32 0.53 2.83
C PHE A 6 -7.63 1.87 3.10
N SER A 7 -6.43 1.91 3.67
CA SER A 7 -5.77 3.20 3.91
C SER A 7 -4.27 3.03 4.04
N ARG A 8 -3.55 4.15 3.87
CA ARG A 8 -2.11 4.20 4.10
C ARG A 8 -1.73 3.80 5.53
N LEU A 9 -2.52 4.24 6.52
CA LEU A 9 -2.34 3.84 7.91
C LEU A 9 -2.53 2.32 8.07
N GLY A 10 -3.63 1.79 7.53
CA GLY A 10 -3.94 0.36 7.58
C GLY A 10 -2.82 -0.49 6.97
N VAL A 11 -2.27 -0.08 5.82
CA VAL A 11 -1.11 -0.73 5.20
C VAL A 11 0.09 -0.76 6.16
N HIS A 12 0.51 0.40 6.67
CA HIS A 12 1.71 0.46 7.51
C HIS A 12 1.58 -0.30 8.82
N LEU A 13 0.37 -0.35 9.39
CA LEU A 13 0.09 -1.12 10.60
C LEU A 13 0.10 -2.63 10.29
N ASN A 14 -0.65 -3.10 9.28
CA ASN A 14 -0.69 -4.52 8.92
C ASN A 14 0.69 -5.07 8.51
N MET A 15 1.53 -4.22 7.92
CA MET A 15 2.90 -4.59 7.55
C MET A 15 3.78 -4.89 8.77
N ARG A 16 3.52 -4.26 9.91
CA ARG A 16 4.38 -4.31 11.12
C ARG A 16 3.78 -5.07 12.28
N PHE A 17 2.46 -5.19 12.31
CA PHE A 17 1.73 -5.75 13.44
C PHE A 17 0.72 -6.80 12.97
N GLU A 18 0.52 -7.80 13.81
CA GLU A 18 -0.73 -8.54 13.88
C GLU A 18 -1.72 -7.72 14.69
N ILE A 19 -2.89 -7.47 14.11
CA ILE A 19 -3.90 -6.55 14.66
C ILE A 19 -5.14 -7.37 14.95
N GLU A 20 -5.52 -7.40 16.22
CA GLU A 20 -6.65 -8.20 16.70
C GLU A 20 -7.67 -7.28 17.39
N PRO A 21 -8.89 -7.11 16.84
CA PRO A 21 -9.96 -6.45 17.57
C PRO A 21 -10.45 -7.37 18.69
N LEU A 22 -10.38 -6.90 19.94
CA LEU A 22 -10.76 -7.72 21.10
C LEU A 22 -12.21 -7.53 21.51
N LEU A 23 -12.70 -6.29 21.52
CA LEU A 23 -14.09 -5.97 21.83
C LEU A 23 -14.49 -4.59 21.33
N GLU A 24 -15.77 -4.46 20.96
CA GLU A 24 -16.39 -3.17 20.68
C GLU A 24 -16.79 -2.48 21.99
N ILE A 25 -16.50 -1.17 22.10
CA ILE A 25 -16.85 -0.35 23.26
C ILE A 25 -17.96 0.62 22.84
N PRO A 26 -19.18 0.51 23.42
CA PRO A 26 -20.27 1.40 23.09
C PRO A 26 -20.00 2.82 23.60
N PRO A 27 -20.57 3.87 22.97
CA PRO A 27 -20.38 5.26 23.41
C PRO A 27 -20.79 5.52 24.87
N ASP A 28 -21.77 4.77 25.38
CA ASP A 28 -22.28 4.91 26.75
C ASP A 28 -21.27 4.53 27.84
N ALA A 29 -20.15 3.89 27.46
CA ALA A 29 -19.05 3.58 28.37
C ALA A 29 -18.16 4.79 28.71
N PHE A 30 -18.35 5.95 28.05
CA PHE A 30 -17.50 7.13 28.19
C PHE A 30 -18.25 8.33 28.78
N ARG A 31 -17.52 9.24 29.46
CA ARG A 31 -18.03 10.55 29.89
C ARG A 31 -17.04 11.68 29.54
N PRO A 32 -17.44 12.71 28.77
CA PRO A 32 -18.73 12.85 28.08
C PRO A 32 -18.91 11.79 26.97
N ARG A 33 -20.17 11.50 26.60
CA ARG A 33 -20.51 10.49 25.59
C ARG A 33 -20.02 10.94 24.19
N PRO A 34 -19.19 10.16 23.48
CA PRO A 34 -18.76 10.46 22.12
C PRO A 34 -19.88 10.21 21.08
N GLN A 35 -19.73 10.78 19.88
CA GLN A 35 -20.66 10.57 18.76
C GLN A 35 -20.41 9.29 17.96
N VAL A 36 -19.30 8.59 18.23
CA VAL A 36 -18.85 7.41 17.48
C VAL A 36 -18.57 6.25 18.43
N SER A 37 -18.67 5.01 17.93
CA SER A 37 -18.24 3.82 18.66
C SER A 37 -16.71 3.72 18.72
N SER A 38 -16.21 2.97 19.71
CA SER A 38 -14.79 2.65 19.87
C SER A 38 -14.58 1.14 19.80
N VAL A 39 -13.34 0.72 19.53
CA VAL A 39 -12.93 -0.70 19.55
C VAL A 39 -11.62 -0.81 20.31
N PHE A 40 -11.52 -1.79 21.20
CA PHE A 40 -10.26 -2.15 21.83
C PHE A 40 -9.48 -3.09 20.92
N VAL A 41 -8.26 -2.72 20.57
CA VAL A 41 -7.44 -3.43 19.58
C VAL A 41 -6.08 -3.76 20.16
N ARG A 42 -5.63 -5.00 19.98
CA ARG A 42 -4.28 -5.45 20.31
C ARG A 42 -3.38 -5.36 19.09
N PHE A 43 -2.17 -4.85 19.29
CA PHE A 43 -1.11 -4.82 18.28
C PHE A 43 0.04 -5.69 18.77
N THR A 44 0.32 -6.77 18.06
CA THR A 44 1.48 -7.63 18.32
C THR A 44 2.52 -7.35 17.24
N PRO A 45 3.72 -6.83 17.58
CA PRO A 45 4.78 -6.63 16.60
C PRO A 45 5.12 -7.95 15.90
N ARG A 46 5.26 -7.90 14.57
CA ARG A 46 5.78 -9.04 13.81
C ARG A 46 7.30 -9.08 13.93
N GLU A 47 7.87 -10.28 13.99
CA GLU A 47 9.32 -10.48 13.99
C GLU A 47 9.96 -9.94 12.69
N THR A 48 9.28 -10.14 11.57
CA THR A 48 9.64 -9.60 10.26
C THR A 48 8.45 -8.86 9.64
N LEU A 49 8.73 -7.91 8.74
CA LEU A 49 7.66 -7.25 8.00
C LEU A 49 6.83 -8.28 7.22
N LEU A 50 5.51 -8.11 7.23
CA LEU A 50 4.59 -8.98 6.47
C LEU A 50 4.90 -8.92 4.96
N ALA A 51 5.28 -7.73 4.48
CA ALA A 51 5.77 -7.50 3.13
C ALA A 51 6.92 -6.51 3.21
N ASP A 52 8.08 -6.88 2.67
CA ASP A 52 9.19 -5.96 2.50
C ASP A 52 8.99 -5.17 1.19
N PRO A 53 8.90 -3.83 1.21
CA PRO A 53 8.72 -3.02 0.01
C PRO A 53 10.03 -2.56 -0.65
N GLY A 54 11.20 -2.97 -0.12
CA GLY A 54 12.49 -2.46 -0.55
C GLY A 54 12.69 -1.02 -0.07
N ASP A 55 12.67 -0.05 -0.99
CA ASP A 55 12.81 1.36 -0.63
C ASP A 55 11.54 1.91 0.06
N HIS A 56 11.64 2.13 1.37
CA HIS A 56 10.51 2.62 2.18
C HIS A 56 10.01 4.02 1.79
N ALA A 57 10.88 4.90 1.27
CA ALA A 57 10.49 6.26 0.88
C ALA A 57 9.71 6.27 -0.44
N LEU A 58 10.12 5.42 -1.38
CA LEU A 58 9.40 5.12 -2.62
C LEU A 58 8.06 4.48 -2.30
N PHE A 59 8.03 3.51 -1.39
CA PHE A 59 6.79 2.87 -0.98
C PHE A 59 5.79 3.84 -0.35
N ASP A 60 6.20 4.68 0.59
CA ASP A 60 5.29 5.68 1.17
C ASP A 60 4.82 6.70 0.11
N SER A 61 5.70 7.09 -0.83
CA SER A 61 5.32 7.94 -1.97
C SER A 61 4.29 7.25 -2.89
N LEU A 62 4.48 5.96 -3.16
CA LEU A 62 3.56 5.13 -3.93
C LEU A 62 2.20 5.04 -3.22
N LEU A 63 2.18 4.68 -1.94
CA LEU A 63 0.94 4.57 -1.15
C LEU A 63 0.20 5.91 -1.08
N ARG A 64 0.90 7.04 -0.91
CA ARG A 64 0.28 8.37 -0.96
C ARG A 64 -0.43 8.59 -2.29
N ARG A 65 0.21 8.27 -3.42
CA ARG A 65 -0.39 8.40 -4.76
C ARG A 65 -1.59 7.47 -4.94
N VAL A 66 -1.46 6.22 -4.50
CA VAL A 66 -2.47 5.16 -4.59
C VAL A 66 -3.73 5.53 -3.79
N TYR A 67 -3.56 5.91 -2.53
CA TYR A 67 -4.69 6.25 -1.65
C TYR A 67 -5.28 7.65 -1.87
N ALA A 68 -4.60 8.54 -2.59
CA ALA A 68 -5.20 9.79 -3.06
C ALA A 68 -6.20 9.58 -4.23
N ARG A 69 -6.12 8.44 -4.94
CA ARG A 69 -6.86 8.19 -6.19
C ARG A 69 -7.60 6.85 -6.20
N ARG A 70 -8.17 6.47 -5.07
CA ARG A 70 -8.78 5.15 -4.84
C ARG A 70 -9.84 4.75 -5.86
N ARG A 71 -10.67 5.69 -6.29
CA ARG A 71 -11.74 5.43 -7.27
C ARG A 71 -11.26 5.36 -8.72
N ARG A 72 -9.96 5.50 -9.00
CA ARG A 72 -9.36 5.42 -10.34
C ARG A 72 -8.63 4.08 -10.51
N LYS A 73 -8.59 3.54 -11.73
CA LYS A 73 -7.75 2.37 -12.06
C LYS A 73 -6.28 2.66 -11.78
N MET A 74 -5.53 1.64 -11.34
CA MET A 74 -4.11 1.71 -11.01
C MET A 74 -3.27 2.33 -12.14
N ARG A 75 -3.56 2.03 -13.41
CA ARG A 75 -2.90 2.70 -14.54
C ARG A 75 -2.99 4.23 -14.49
N ASN A 76 -4.16 4.76 -14.20
CA ASN A 76 -4.39 6.22 -14.18
C ASN A 76 -3.83 6.84 -12.89
N THR A 77 -3.75 6.04 -11.83
CA THR A 77 -3.17 6.42 -10.56
C THR A 77 -1.65 6.54 -10.65
N LEU A 78 -1.00 5.57 -11.29
CA LEU A 78 0.46 5.45 -11.40
C LEU A 78 1.06 6.13 -12.62
N LEU A 79 0.26 6.50 -13.64
CA LEU A 79 0.79 7.22 -14.80
C LEU A 79 1.51 8.51 -14.37
N GLY A 80 2.75 8.69 -14.88
CA GLY A 80 3.63 9.79 -14.54
C GLY A 80 4.25 9.71 -13.14
N PHE A 81 4.01 8.64 -12.37
CA PHE A 81 4.73 8.40 -11.12
C PHE A 81 6.21 8.21 -11.43
N ARG A 82 7.08 9.05 -10.85
CA ARG A 82 8.53 9.06 -11.14
C ARG A 82 8.85 9.16 -12.65
N SER A 83 8.01 9.85 -13.42
CA SER A 83 8.16 9.97 -14.89
C SER A 83 7.94 8.66 -15.68
N LEU A 84 7.32 7.64 -15.09
CA LEU A 84 6.94 6.43 -15.83
C LEU A 84 5.89 6.73 -16.91
N SER A 85 6.18 6.33 -18.15
CA SER A 85 5.19 6.24 -19.22
C SER A 85 4.28 5.03 -19.00
N LYS A 86 3.26 4.88 -19.85
CA LYS A 86 2.39 3.69 -19.84
C LYS A 86 3.20 2.42 -20.12
N GLU A 87 4.07 2.46 -21.13
CA GLU A 87 4.96 1.37 -21.52
C GLU A 87 6.02 1.12 -20.44
N GLY A 88 6.50 2.18 -19.80
CA GLY A 88 7.38 2.09 -18.63
C GLY A 88 6.73 1.35 -17.46
N LEU A 89 5.45 1.63 -17.17
CA LEU A 89 4.68 0.90 -16.16
C LEU A 89 4.51 -0.57 -16.51
N GLU A 90 4.09 -0.89 -17.73
CA GLU A 90 3.91 -2.30 -18.15
C GLU A 90 5.25 -3.06 -18.10
N ARG A 91 6.35 -2.43 -18.51
CA ARG A 91 7.70 -3.00 -18.40
C ARG A 91 8.13 -3.20 -16.95
N ALA A 92 8.00 -2.18 -16.11
CA ALA A 92 8.39 -2.25 -14.71
C ALA A 92 7.59 -3.33 -13.97
N LEU A 93 6.27 -3.36 -14.16
CA LEU A 93 5.41 -4.31 -13.44
C LEU A 93 5.51 -5.74 -13.98
N GLY A 94 5.83 -5.93 -15.27
CA GLY A 94 5.95 -7.26 -15.89
C GLY A 94 4.68 -8.08 -15.67
N GLU A 95 4.83 -9.24 -15.04
CA GLU A 95 3.72 -10.14 -14.67
C GLU A 95 2.63 -9.49 -13.79
N LEU A 96 2.96 -8.42 -13.04
CA LEU A 96 1.97 -7.67 -12.25
C LEU A 96 1.18 -6.66 -13.07
N SER A 97 1.35 -6.59 -14.39
CA SER A 97 0.62 -5.64 -15.24
C SER A 97 -0.91 -5.81 -15.19
N TRP A 98 -1.42 -6.99 -14.77
CA TRP A 98 -2.86 -7.18 -14.52
C TRP A 98 -3.42 -6.22 -13.46
N THR A 99 -2.58 -5.80 -12.49
CA THR A 99 -2.96 -4.86 -11.43
C THR A 99 -3.35 -3.49 -11.99
N LEU A 100 -2.83 -3.11 -13.16
CA LEU A 100 -3.10 -1.83 -13.80
C LEU A 100 -4.59 -1.61 -14.11
N GLN A 101 -5.36 -2.69 -14.28
CA GLN A 101 -6.80 -2.64 -14.55
C GLN A 101 -7.66 -2.57 -13.28
N LYS A 102 -7.08 -2.88 -12.12
CA LYS A 102 -7.73 -2.85 -10.80
C LYS A 102 -7.76 -1.45 -10.22
N ARG A 103 -8.63 -1.21 -9.24
CA ARG A 103 -8.57 -0.05 -8.36
C ARG A 103 -7.59 -0.30 -7.22
N PRO A 104 -6.96 0.75 -6.65
CA PRO A 104 -6.15 0.69 -5.44
C PRO A 104 -6.65 -0.26 -4.33
N GLU A 105 -7.92 -0.15 -3.93
CA GLU A 105 -8.48 -0.96 -2.85
C GLU A 105 -8.69 -2.44 -3.19
N GLU A 106 -8.53 -2.83 -4.46
CA GLU A 106 -8.62 -4.21 -4.93
C GLU A 106 -7.25 -4.90 -4.97
N VAL A 107 -6.17 -4.20 -4.62
CA VAL A 107 -4.79 -4.71 -4.63
C VAL A 107 -4.33 -4.92 -3.19
N SER A 108 -3.81 -6.10 -2.87
CA SER A 108 -3.36 -6.45 -1.53
C SER A 108 -2.03 -5.76 -1.16
N LEU A 109 -1.74 -5.68 0.14
CA LEU A 109 -0.47 -5.13 0.65
C LEU A 109 0.74 -5.82 0.03
N MET A 110 0.73 -7.15 -0.05
CA MET A 110 1.81 -7.94 -0.63
C MET A 110 2.11 -7.49 -2.06
N VAL A 111 1.07 -7.32 -2.87
CA VAL A 111 1.20 -6.88 -4.27
C VAL A 111 1.63 -5.42 -4.35
N LEU A 112 1.14 -4.53 -3.46
CA LEU A 112 1.59 -3.13 -3.42
C LEU A 112 3.08 -3.01 -3.05
N ALA A 113 3.57 -3.83 -2.12
CA ALA A 113 4.99 -3.88 -1.76
C ALA A 113 5.83 -4.39 -2.94
N GLU A 114 5.37 -5.42 -3.64
CA GLU A 114 6.06 -5.93 -4.83
C GLU A 114 6.06 -4.92 -6.00
N ILE A 115 4.95 -4.20 -6.23
CA ILE A 115 4.90 -3.08 -7.18
C ILE A 115 5.99 -2.04 -6.86
N SER A 116 6.17 -1.73 -5.58
CA SER A 116 7.20 -0.79 -5.11
C SER A 116 8.60 -1.27 -5.50
N LYS A 117 8.92 -2.53 -5.21
CA LYS A 117 10.20 -3.16 -5.56
C LYS A 117 10.46 -3.13 -7.06
N ARG A 118 9.50 -3.60 -7.85
CA ARG A 118 9.63 -3.62 -9.31
C ARG A 118 9.82 -2.24 -9.94
N ILE A 119 9.14 -1.22 -9.41
CA ILE A 119 9.34 0.16 -9.84
C ILE A 119 10.76 0.63 -9.47
N TYR A 120 11.23 0.32 -8.26
CA TYR A 120 12.59 0.65 -7.83
C TYR A 120 13.64 0.01 -8.75
N ASP A 121 13.55 -1.30 -8.97
CA ASP A 121 14.50 -2.06 -9.78
C ASP A 121 14.54 -1.54 -11.22
N HIS A 122 13.39 -1.22 -11.80
CA HIS A 122 13.29 -0.62 -13.13
C HIS A 122 14.10 0.68 -13.27
N PHE A 123 14.13 1.51 -12.21
CA PHE A 123 14.91 2.74 -12.23
C PHE A 123 16.40 2.50 -11.98
N GLU A 124 16.76 1.55 -11.11
CA GLU A 124 18.17 1.19 -10.90
C GLU A 124 18.80 0.58 -12.16
N GLU A 125 18.09 -0.30 -12.86
CA GLU A 125 18.53 -0.84 -14.16
C GLU A 125 18.76 0.26 -15.21
N GLN A 126 17.87 1.25 -15.27
CA GLN A 126 18.06 2.39 -16.16
C GLN A 126 19.25 3.25 -15.77
N LYS A 127 19.46 3.53 -14.48
CA LYS A 127 20.64 4.27 -14.02
C LYS A 127 21.94 3.58 -14.41
N ILE A 128 22.00 2.24 -14.26
CA ILE A 128 23.18 1.45 -14.66
C ILE A 128 23.40 1.53 -16.16
N LYS A 129 22.33 1.37 -16.97
CA LYS A 129 22.42 1.37 -18.44
C LYS A 129 22.91 2.70 -19.04
N TYR A 130 22.65 3.82 -18.37
CA TYR A 130 23.02 5.16 -18.85
C TYR A 130 24.22 5.78 -18.12
N ARG A 131 24.88 5.02 -17.25
CA ARG A 131 26.13 5.43 -16.61
C ARG A 131 27.29 5.06 -17.54
N ILE A 132 27.76 6.07 -18.28
CA ILE A 132 29.01 6.06 -19.08
C ILE A 132 30.20 5.80 -18.17
#